data_AF-A0A2V6I5D6-F1
#
_entry.id   AF-A0A2V6I5D6-F1
#
_cell.length_a   1.000
_cell.length_b   1.000
_cell.length_c   1.000
_cell.angle_alpha   90.00
_cell.angle_beta   90.00
_cell.angle_gamma   90.00
#
_symmetry.space_group_name_H-M   'P 1'
#
loop_
_entity.id
_entity.type
_entity.pdbx_description
1 polymer ?
#
loop_
_entity_poly.entity_id
_entity_poly.type
_entity_poly.pdbx_seq_one_letter_code
_entity_poly.pdbx_strand_id
1 'polypeptide(L)'
;MAEEKQDLLQLYRFCFLMLADAAKAEEVFHATLRQAAQQAANGEPPRDRLWFFRNARWRCLEAGERSLQAEDVKLAQDELAAWAPSQIKKLEPQQLAVWISGAPDPQRTALALFYLDEFNYRDLLSVTELKPLELSKLLCDGRRQFQAWLDATFPSTQT
;
A
#
# COMPACT_ATOMS: atom_id res chain seq x y z
N MET A 1 -22.30 -10.31 -5.00
CA MET A 1 -22.94 -9.34 -4.09
C MET A 1 -22.09 -9.02 -2.86
N ALA A 2 -21.80 -9.96 -1.94
CA ALA A 2 -20.98 -9.65 -0.75
C ALA A 2 -19.48 -9.51 -1.09
N GLU A 3 -18.93 -10.46 -1.84
CA GLU A 3 -17.55 -10.47 -2.32
C GLU A 3 -17.22 -9.25 -3.20
N GLU A 4 -18.14 -8.90 -4.10
CA GLU A 4 -18.02 -7.69 -4.95
C GLU A 4 -18.02 -6.38 -4.14
N LYS A 5 -18.84 -6.29 -3.08
CA LYS A 5 -18.82 -5.13 -2.17
C LYS A 5 -17.51 -5.06 -1.38
N GLN A 6 -16.98 -6.22 -0.97
CA GLN A 6 -15.68 -6.32 -0.32
C GLN A 6 -14.57 -5.85 -1.27
N ASP A 7 -14.59 -6.28 -2.53
CA ASP A 7 -13.61 -5.87 -3.54
C ASP A 7 -13.58 -4.35 -3.77
N LEU A 8 -14.75 -3.71 -3.83
CA LEU A 8 -14.86 -2.26 -3.97
C LEU A 8 -14.32 -1.51 -2.73
N LEU A 9 -14.62 -2.00 -1.54
CA LEU A 9 -14.07 -1.43 -0.30
C LEU A 9 -12.55 -1.57 -0.24
N GLN A 10 -12.02 -2.71 -0.68
CA GLN A 10 -10.57 -2.94 -0.69
C GLN A 10 -9.86 -2.10 -1.77
N LEU A 11 -10.51 -1.84 -2.90
CA LEU A 11 -9.99 -0.89 -3.89
C LEU A 11 -9.88 0.52 -3.32
N TYR A 12 -10.91 1.00 -2.61
CA TYR A 12 -10.84 2.30 -1.94
C TYR A 12 -9.74 2.36 -0.88
N ARG A 13 -9.65 1.33 -0.02
CA ARG A 13 -8.60 1.24 1.01
C ARG A 13 -7.20 1.21 0.39
N PHE A 14 -7.02 0.49 -0.72
CA PHE A 14 -5.78 0.52 -1.49
C PHE A 14 -5.41 1.94 -1.93
N CYS A 15 -6.34 2.66 -2.56
CA CYS A 15 -6.11 4.05 -2.96
C CYS A 15 -5.75 4.93 -1.76
N PHE A 16 -6.42 4.74 -0.62
CA PHE A 16 -6.15 5.49 0.60
C PHE A 16 -4.76 5.19 1.18
N LEU A 17 -4.31 3.93 1.20
CA LEU A 17 -2.95 3.58 1.63
C LEU A 17 -1.88 4.14 0.70
N MET A 18 -2.15 4.20 -0.61
CA MET A 18 -1.23 4.74 -1.60
C MET A 18 -1.06 6.26 -1.52
N LEU A 19 -2.08 7.00 -1.06
CA LEU A 19 -2.13 8.46 -1.16
C LEU A 19 -2.22 9.20 0.18
N ALA A 20 -2.67 8.53 1.25
CA ALA A 20 -2.98 9.09 2.57
C ALA A 20 -3.91 10.32 2.57
N ASP A 21 -4.59 10.57 1.46
CA ASP A 21 -5.50 11.68 1.24
C ASP A 21 -6.82 11.11 0.77
N ALA A 22 -7.87 11.28 1.58
CA ALA A 22 -9.18 10.70 1.31
C ALA A 22 -9.81 11.24 0.02
N ALA A 23 -9.61 12.53 -0.28
CA ALA A 23 -10.18 13.16 -1.47
C ALA A 23 -9.48 12.62 -2.74
N LYS A 24 -8.15 12.54 -2.72
CA LYS A 24 -7.41 11.95 -3.86
C LYS A 24 -7.69 10.46 -4.01
N ALA A 25 -7.83 9.73 -2.91
CA ALA A 25 -8.16 8.31 -2.93
C ALA A 25 -9.55 8.07 -3.55
N GLU A 26 -10.54 8.89 -3.18
CA GLU A 26 -11.88 8.84 -3.75
C GLU A 26 -11.88 9.19 -5.25
N GLU A 27 -11.09 10.20 -5.65
CA GLU A 27 -10.93 10.57 -7.05
C GLU A 27 -10.37 9.39 -7.88
N VAL A 28 -9.27 8.78 -7.44
CA VAL A 28 -8.67 7.62 -8.12
C VAL A 28 -9.63 6.44 -8.15
N PHE A 29 -10.28 6.13 -7.03
CA PHE A 29 -11.28 5.06 -6.93
C PHE A 29 -12.40 5.25 -7.95
N HIS A 30 -13.04 6.42 -7.99
CA HIS A 30 -14.11 6.72 -8.93
C HIS A 30 -13.63 6.71 -10.39
N ALA A 31 -12.42 7.20 -10.67
CA ALA A 31 -11.85 7.16 -12.01
C ALA A 31 -11.62 5.73 -12.51
N THR A 32 -11.12 4.84 -11.64
CA THR A 32 -10.96 3.41 -11.97
C THR A 32 -12.30 2.73 -12.23
N LEU A 33 -13.32 2.99 -11.42
CA LEU A 33 -14.66 2.43 -11.64
C LEU A 33 -15.32 2.96 -12.92
N ARG A 34 -15.17 4.26 -13.21
CA ARG A 34 -15.67 4.86 -14.44
C ARG A 34 -15.02 4.23 -15.68
N GLN A 35 -13.72 3.98 -15.63
CA GLN A 35 -13.02 3.28 -16.71
C GLN A 35 -13.53 1.85 -16.89
N ALA A 36 -13.72 1.11 -15.80
CA ALA A 36 -14.29 -0.24 -15.86
C ALA A 36 -15.70 -0.25 -16.49
N ALA A 37 -16.56 0.69 -16.09
CA ALA A 37 -17.91 0.82 -16.63
C ALA A 37 -17.90 1.16 -18.13
N GLN A 38 -17.03 2.08 -18.55
CA GLN A 38 -16.88 2.43 -19.97
C GLN A 38 -16.39 1.23 -20.81
N GLN A 39 -15.42 0.48 -20.29
CA GLN A 39 -14.91 -0.72 -20.94
C GLN A 39 -15.99 -1.81 -21.06
N ALA A 40 -16.76 -2.04 -20.00
CA ALA A 40 -17.88 -2.97 -20.02
C ALA A 40 -18.97 -2.55 -21.03
N ALA A 41 -19.29 -1.25 -21.11
CA ALA A 41 -20.25 -0.72 -22.09
C ALA A 41 -19.78 -0.91 -23.54
N ASN A 42 -18.46 -0.93 -23.76
CA ASN A 42 -17.85 -1.18 -25.06
C ASN A 42 -17.66 -2.68 -25.38
N GLY A 43 -18.13 -3.58 -24.50
CA GLY A 43 -18.02 -5.03 -24.69
C GLY A 43 -16.68 -5.64 -24.25
N GLU A 44 -15.82 -4.87 -23.57
CA GLU A 44 -14.50 -5.30 -23.11
C GLU A 44 -14.38 -5.17 -21.58
N PRO A 45 -15.19 -5.86 -20.76
CA PRO A 45 -15.13 -5.72 -19.31
C PRO A 45 -13.74 -6.09 -18.74
N PRO A 46 -13.35 -5.54 -17.58
CA PRO A 46 -12.12 -5.92 -16.90
C PRO A 46 -11.97 -7.44 -16.78
N ARG A 47 -10.79 -7.95 -17.14
CA ARG A 47 -10.53 -9.39 -17.27
C ARG A 47 -10.54 -10.14 -15.93
N ASP A 48 -10.13 -9.46 -14.86
CA ASP A 48 -10.00 -10.02 -13.53
C ASP A 48 -10.07 -8.92 -12.46
N ARG A 49 -10.19 -9.32 -11.19
CA ARG A 49 -10.19 -8.41 -10.02
C ARG A 49 -8.91 -7.58 -9.94
N LEU A 50 -7.76 -8.15 -10.30
CA LEU A 50 -6.45 -7.47 -10.19
C LEU A 50 -6.31 -6.32 -11.20
N TRP A 51 -7.11 -6.30 -12.27
CA TRP A 51 -7.18 -5.18 -13.20
C TRP A 51 -7.47 -3.86 -12.47
N PHE A 52 -8.40 -3.86 -11.51
CA PHE A 52 -8.75 -2.67 -10.74
C PHE A 52 -7.54 -2.14 -9.95
N PHE A 53 -6.78 -3.03 -9.30
CA PHE A 53 -5.62 -2.66 -8.51
C PHE A 53 -4.44 -2.21 -9.36
N ARG A 54 -4.20 -2.84 -10.53
CA ARG A 54 -3.20 -2.37 -11.50
C ARG A 54 -3.53 -0.98 -12.03
N ASN A 55 -4.80 -0.74 -12.39
CA ASN A 55 -5.24 0.56 -12.89
C ASN A 55 -5.18 1.64 -11.81
N ALA A 56 -5.68 1.35 -10.61
CA ALA A 56 -5.61 2.25 -9.47
C ALA A 56 -4.16 2.56 -9.09
N ARG A 57 -3.25 1.57 -9.10
CA ARG A 57 -1.82 1.78 -8.85
C ARG A 57 -1.27 2.85 -9.78
N TRP A 58 -1.45 2.68 -11.09
CA TRP A 58 -0.95 3.65 -12.08
C TRP A 58 -1.47 5.08 -11.80
N ARG A 59 -2.77 5.23 -11.54
CA ARG A 59 -3.39 6.53 -11.20
C ARG A 59 -2.86 7.12 -9.89
N CYS A 60 -2.66 6.30 -8.86
CA CYS A 60 -2.09 6.74 -7.59
C CYS A 60 -0.65 7.24 -7.76
N LEU A 61 0.14 6.59 -8.63
CA LEU A 61 1.51 7.04 -8.92
C LEU A 61 1.50 8.41 -9.61
N GLU A 62 0.62 8.63 -10.60
CA GLU A 62 0.46 9.93 -11.26
C GLU A 62 -0.01 11.02 -10.28
N ALA A 63 -0.99 10.72 -9.43
CA ALA A 63 -1.49 11.66 -8.42
C ALA A 63 -0.46 11.95 -7.31
N GLY A 64 0.52 11.06 -7.15
CA GLY A 64 1.54 11.07 -6.10
C GLY A 64 2.90 11.66 -6.50
N GLU A 65 3.08 12.17 -7.73
CA GLU A 65 4.35 12.73 -8.26
C GLU A 65 4.90 13.97 -7.52
N ARG A 66 4.52 14.22 -6.26
CA ARG A 66 5.02 15.34 -5.45
C ARG A 66 5.75 14.99 -4.16
N SER A 67 6.08 13.74 -3.86
CA SER A 67 6.59 13.41 -2.52
C SER A 67 7.90 12.62 -2.54
N LEU A 68 8.98 13.37 -2.25
CA LEU A 68 10.24 13.02 -1.59
C LEU A 68 10.84 11.65 -1.90
N GLN A 69 11.98 11.66 -2.58
CA GLN A 69 12.92 10.54 -2.63
C GLN A 69 13.28 10.15 -1.19
N ALA A 70 12.92 8.94 -0.77
CA ALA A 70 13.42 8.39 0.48
C ALA A 70 14.95 8.30 0.38
N GLU A 71 15.66 8.87 1.36
CA GLU A 71 17.11 8.71 1.43
C GLU A 71 17.46 7.22 1.60
N ASP A 72 18.52 6.78 0.92
CA ASP A 72 19.01 5.40 0.98
C ASP A 72 19.69 5.17 2.33
N VAL A 73 18.88 4.98 3.38
CA VAL A 73 19.35 4.72 4.74
C VAL A 73 19.72 3.25 4.84
N LYS A 74 20.98 2.97 5.19
CA LYS A 74 21.42 1.63 5.59
C LYS A 74 20.73 1.25 6.89
N LEU A 75 19.66 0.47 6.79
CA LEU A 75 18.96 -0.10 7.94
C LEU A 75 19.82 -1.22 8.53
N ALA A 76 19.92 -1.25 9.86
CA ALA A 76 20.48 -2.40 10.55
C ALA A 76 19.67 -3.66 10.20
N GLN A 77 20.36 -4.79 10.04
CA GLN A 77 19.70 -6.07 9.70
C GLN A 77 18.98 -6.70 10.89
N ASP A 78 18.94 -6.02 12.03
CA ASP A 78 18.39 -6.51 13.28
C ASP A 78 16.94 -7.01 13.14
N GLU A 79 16.58 -7.98 13.97
CA GLU A 79 15.22 -8.46 14.09
C GLU A 79 14.28 -7.33 14.56
N LEU A 80 13.01 -7.40 14.16
CA LEU A 80 12.01 -6.42 14.59
C LEU A 80 11.93 -6.39 16.11
N ALA A 81 11.88 -5.18 16.67
CA ALA A 81 11.92 -4.99 18.10
C ALA A 81 10.77 -5.71 18.83
N ALA A 82 11.07 -6.39 19.92
CA ALA A 82 10.05 -7.11 20.71
C ALA A 82 8.95 -6.19 21.26
N TRP A 83 9.23 -4.89 21.41
CA TRP A 83 8.28 -3.89 21.89
C TRP A 83 7.41 -3.26 20.78
N ALA A 84 7.64 -3.60 19.50
CA ALA A 84 6.88 -3.05 18.36
C ALA A 84 5.35 -3.13 18.56
N PRO A 85 4.75 -4.25 19.04
CA PRO A 85 3.31 -4.33 19.23
C PRO A 85 2.77 -3.27 20.22
N SER A 86 3.57 -2.89 21.22
CA SER A 86 3.17 -1.86 22.20
C SER A 86 3.20 -0.45 21.61
N GLN A 87 4.08 -0.17 20.65
CA GLN A 87 4.12 1.09 19.91
C GLN A 87 2.98 1.14 18.88
N ILE A 88 2.75 0.05 18.15
CA ILE A 88 1.68 -0.05 17.13
C ILE A 88 0.31 0.20 17.77
N LYS A 89 0.06 -0.27 19.00
CA LYS A 89 -1.19 0.01 19.73
C LYS A 89 -1.47 1.50 19.98
N LYS A 90 -0.47 2.36 19.87
CA LYS A 90 -0.59 3.82 20.04
C LYS A 90 -0.89 4.54 18.71
N LEU A 91 -0.88 3.82 17.59
CA LEU A 91 -1.12 4.39 16.28
C LEU A 91 -2.60 4.51 15.96
N GLU A 92 -2.95 5.65 15.37
CA GLU A 92 -4.17 5.78 14.61
C GLU A 92 -4.01 5.18 13.20
N PRO A 93 -5.04 4.53 12.63
CA PRO A 93 -4.96 3.93 11.29
C PRO A 93 -4.48 4.89 10.19
N GLN A 94 -4.82 6.17 10.30
CA GLN A 94 -4.40 7.21 9.36
C GLN A 94 -2.88 7.42 9.37
N GLN A 95 -2.22 7.24 10.52
CA GLN A 95 -0.76 7.37 10.61
C GLN A 95 -0.05 6.26 9.84
N LEU A 96 -0.62 5.05 9.80
CA LEU A 96 -0.11 3.98 8.95
C LEU A 96 -0.27 4.31 7.47
N ALA A 97 -1.43 4.85 7.06
CA ALA A 97 -1.64 5.28 5.68
C ALA A 97 -0.64 6.38 5.28
N VAL A 98 -0.42 7.39 6.12
CA VAL A 98 0.60 8.42 5.91
C VAL A 98 1.98 7.80 5.74
N TRP A 99 2.36 6.87 6.61
CA TRP A 99 3.66 6.21 6.53
C TRP A 99 3.82 5.40 5.23
N ILE A 100 2.81 4.57 4.86
CA ILE A 100 2.84 3.79 3.62
C ILE A 100 2.91 4.71 2.39
N SER A 101 2.10 5.77 2.35
CA SER A 101 2.05 6.69 1.20
C SER A 101 3.37 7.41 0.93
N GLY A 102 4.19 7.58 1.98
CA GLY A 102 5.52 8.20 1.91
C GLY A 102 6.65 7.26 1.48
N ALA A 103 6.40 5.96 1.35
CA ALA A 103 7.40 5.02 0.84
C ALA A 103 7.61 5.20 -0.69
N PRO A 104 8.80 4.90 -1.23
CA PRO A 104 9.03 4.90 -2.68
C PRO A 104 8.27 3.75 -3.36
N ASP A 105 7.87 3.93 -4.62
CA ASP A 105 7.41 2.80 -5.44
C ASP A 105 8.64 2.03 -5.99
N PRO A 106 8.65 0.68 -6.03
CA PRO A 106 7.53 -0.26 -5.84
C PRO A 106 7.23 -0.70 -4.40
N GLN A 107 7.98 -0.23 -3.39
CA GLN A 107 7.81 -0.63 -1.99
C GLN A 107 6.43 -0.21 -1.44
N ARG A 108 5.99 1.00 -1.75
CA ARG A 108 4.68 1.54 -1.36
C ARG A 108 3.53 0.66 -1.84
N THR A 109 3.51 0.30 -3.12
CA THR A 109 2.50 -0.62 -3.67
C THR A 109 2.55 -1.98 -2.95
N ALA A 110 3.74 -2.54 -2.73
CA ALA A 110 3.90 -3.81 -2.04
C ALA A 110 3.35 -3.77 -0.59
N LEU A 111 3.67 -2.71 0.16
CA LEU A 111 3.18 -2.53 1.53
C LEU A 111 1.66 -2.35 1.56
N ALA A 112 1.11 -1.51 0.68
CA ALA A 112 -0.33 -1.28 0.59
C ALA A 112 -1.09 -2.58 0.30
N LEU A 113 -0.66 -3.37 -0.69
CA LEU A 113 -1.32 -4.64 -1.03
C LEU A 113 -1.18 -5.69 0.07
N PHE A 114 0.02 -5.81 0.66
CA PHE A 114 0.28 -6.83 1.70
C PHE A 114 -0.57 -6.58 2.95
N TYR A 115 -0.68 -5.33 3.41
CA TYR A 115 -1.41 -5.02 4.64
C TYR A 115 -2.92 -4.84 4.46
N LEU A 116 -3.45 -4.90 3.23
CA LEU A 116 -4.88 -5.10 3.03
C LEU A 116 -5.32 -6.52 3.44
N ASP A 117 -4.39 -7.48 3.49
CA ASP A 117 -4.62 -8.88 3.88
C ASP A 117 -5.69 -9.60 3.03
N GLU A 118 -5.72 -9.27 1.74
CA GLU A 118 -6.75 -9.72 0.78
C GLU A 118 -6.19 -10.47 -0.42
N PHE A 119 -4.86 -10.46 -0.57
CA PHE A 119 -4.18 -10.93 -1.75
C PHE A 119 -3.20 -12.03 -1.37
N ASN A 120 -3.19 -13.10 -2.16
CA ASN A 120 -2.16 -14.12 -2.01
C ASN A 120 -0.84 -13.61 -2.62
N TYR A 121 0.25 -14.31 -2.32
CA TYR A 121 1.58 -13.91 -2.77
C TYR A 121 1.72 -13.78 -4.29
N ARG A 122 1.00 -14.62 -5.07
CA ARG A 122 1.01 -14.55 -6.54
C ARG A 122 0.28 -13.30 -7.05
N ASP A 123 -0.80 -12.90 -6.39
CA ASP A 123 -1.53 -11.67 -6.73
C ASP A 123 -0.66 -10.45 -6.49
N LEU A 124 0.07 -10.40 -5.37
CA LEU A 124 1.02 -9.32 -5.08
C LEU A 124 2.02 -9.19 -6.22
N LEU A 125 2.69 -10.29 -6.60
CA LEU A 125 3.66 -10.28 -7.71
C LEU A 125 3.04 -9.81 -9.02
N SER A 126 1.78 -10.16 -9.29
CA SER A 126 1.09 -9.76 -10.51
C SER A 126 0.75 -8.27 -10.55
N VAL A 127 0.44 -7.65 -9.42
CA VAL A 127 0.09 -6.21 -9.38
C VAL A 127 1.33 -5.33 -9.26
N THR A 128 2.34 -5.78 -8.50
CA THR A 128 3.59 -5.03 -8.33
C THR A 128 4.57 -5.24 -9.49
N GLU A 129 4.38 -6.29 -10.31
CA GLU A 129 5.28 -6.69 -11.41
C GLU A 129 6.72 -7.00 -10.93
N LEU A 130 6.84 -7.50 -9.70
CA LEU A 130 8.12 -7.79 -9.05
C LEU A 130 8.47 -9.27 -9.15
N LYS A 131 9.76 -9.58 -8.97
CA LYS A 131 10.20 -10.95 -8.70
C LYS A 131 9.99 -11.30 -7.22
N PRO A 132 9.85 -12.60 -6.86
CA PRO A 132 9.65 -13.03 -5.48
C PRO A 132 10.68 -12.46 -4.48
N LEU A 133 11.96 -12.51 -4.83
CA LEU A 133 13.03 -12.02 -3.96
C LEU A 133 12.96 -10.50 -3.76
N GLU A 134 12.60 -9.75 -4.81
CA GLU A 134 12.43 -8.29 -4.75
C GLU A 134 11.25 -7.93 -3.84
N LEU A 135 10.09 -8.57 -4.02
CA LEU A 135 8.92 -8.37 -3.17
C LEU A 135 9.24 -8.67 -1.69
N SER A 136 9.88 -9.81 -1.42
CA SER A 136 10.28 -10.18 -0.06
C SER A 136 11.22 -9.15 0.55
N LYS A 137 12.21 -8.68 -0.21
CA LYS A 137 13.18 -7.68 0.26
C LYS A 137 12.47 -6.37 0.61
N LEU A 138 11.62 -5.85 -0.28
CA LEU A 138 10.90 -4.59 -0.06
C LEU A 138 9.99 -4.64 1.17
N LEU A 139 9.29 -5.76 1.40
CA LEU A 139 8.45 -5.94 2.60
C LEU A 139 9.29 -6.01 3.87
N CYS A 140 10.42 -6.72 3.86
CA CYS A 140 11.33 -6.78 5.00
C CYS A 140 11.93 -5.41 5.32
N ASP A 141 12.43 -4.71 4.31
CA ASP A 141 13.01 -3.37 4.47
C ASP A 141 11.94 -2.37 4.95
N GLY A 142 10.71 -2.48 4.43
CA GLY A 142 9.59 -1.63 4.85
C GLY A 142 9.24 -1.84 6.32
N ARG A 143 9.21 -3.08 6.80
CA ARG A 143 8.99 -3.36 8.23
C ARG A 143 10.10 -2.78 9.12
N ARG A 144 11.35 -2.83 8.69
CA ARG A 144 12.47 -2.22 9.44
C ARG A 144 12.39 -0.69 9.45
N GLN A 145 12.06 -0.08 8.32
CA GLN A 145 11.83 1.36 8.22
C GLN A 145 10.68 1.80 9.13
N PHE A 146 9.61 1.00 9.16
CA PHE A 146 8.48 1.25 10.04
C PHE A 146 8.88 1.16 11.51
N GLN A 147 9.67 0.15 11.89
CA GLN A 147 10.21 0.03 13.25
C GLN A 147 11.05 1.25 13.63
N ALA A 148 11.99 1.67 12.76
CA ALA A 148 12.80 2.86 13.02
C ALA A 148 11.94 4.12 13.20
N TRP A 149 10.87 4.26 12.41
CA TRP A 149 9.91 5.34 12.56
C TRP A 149 9.10 5.24 13.86
N LEU A 150 8.69 4.04 14.28
CA LEU A 150 8.04 3.81 15.57
C LEU A 150 8.95 4.17 16.73
N ASP A 151 10.24 3.86 16.67
CA ASP A 151 11.21 4.18 17.72
C ASP A 151 11.44 5.68 17.83
N ALA A 152 11.45 6.40 16.70
CA ALA A 152 11.51 7.86 16.69
C ALA A 152 10.21 8.52 17.20
N THR A 153 9.05 7.94 16.88
CA THR A 153 7.73 8.52 17.17
C THR A 153 7.25 8.20 18.58
N PHE A 154 7.50 6.97 19.04
CA PHE A 154 7.14 6.45 20.36
C PHE A 154 8.37 5.82 21.01
N PRO A 155 9.31 6.63 21.53
CA PRO A 155 10.52 6.12 22.14
C PRO A 155 10.18 5.09 23.21
N SER A 156 10.70 3.87 23.06
CA SER A 156 10.62 2.88 24.13
C SER A 156 11.51 3.38 25.26
N THR A 157 10.95 3.59 26.44
CA THR A 157 11.70 3.79 27.68
C THR A 157 12.33 2.45 28.06
N GLN A 158 13.40 2.08 27.37
CA GLN A 158 14.30 1.04 27.87
C GLN A 158 15.35 1.74 28.72
N THR A 159 15.18 1.59 30.03
CA THR A 159 16.27 1.70 31.02
C THR A 159 16.83 0.31 31.21
#